data_AF-A0A646K917-F1
#
_entry.id   AF-A0A646K917-F1
#
_cell.length_a   1.000
_cell.length_b   1.000
_cell.length_c   1.000
_cell.angle_alpha   90.00
_cell.angle_beta   90.00
_cell.angle_gamma   90.00
#
_symmetry.space_group_name_H-M   'P 1'
#
loop_
_entity.id
_entity.type
_entity.pdbx_description
1 polymer ?
#
loop_
_entity_poly.entity_id
_entity_poly.type
_entity_poly.pdbx_seq_one_letter_code
_entity_poly.pdbx_strand_id
1 'polypeptide(L)'
;MTAGATGTAPYDWRFDSGRLCLDLMATAPECGPEPLAGPGRLGHWLLGAGLLPAGTPVSAVRAVDGPWAERFVELRGWIGQLVREELAGRIAETALDRVNTLAAGTPPAIRAVRDESGALVRTLGAAPECGALLAAVARDAVELLTDPVARARLRECQGEGCRRVYLDTSRGRRRRWCSSEVCGNRERVARHRRRAAAMARA
;
A
#
# COMPACT_ATOMS: atom_id res chain seq x y z
N MET A 1 -12.22 -19.68 23.95
CA MET A 1 -11.68 -21.05 23.92
C MET A 1 -11.49 -21.44 22.47
N THR A 2 -10.27 -21.88 22.15
CA THR A 2 -9.82 -22.64 20.98
C THR A 2 -10.02 -22.04 19.57
N ALA A 3 -9.01 -21.27 19.19
CA ALA A 3 -8.24 -21.37 17.94
C ALA A 3 -8.82 -22.24 16.81
N GLY A 4 -9.27 -21.59 15.74
CA GLY A 4 -9.25 -22.14 14.39
C GLY A 4 -8.09 -21.49 13.64
N ALA A 5 -7.02 -22.25 13.42
CA ALA A 5 -5.92 -21.86 12.56
C ALA A 5 -6.45 -21.64 11.14
N THR A 6 -6.70 -20.40 10.74
CA THR A 6 -6.89 -20.04 9.34
C THR A 6 -5.52 -20.06 8.67
N GLY A 7 -5.37 -20.97 7.71
CA GLY A 7 -4.13 -21.18 6.99
C GLY A 7 -3.51 -19.88 6.53
N THR A 8 -2.23 -19.70 6.86
CA THR A 8 -1.41 -18.55 6.48
C THR A 8 -1.41 -18.41 4.96
N ALA A 9 -2.18 -17.47 4.41
CA ALA A 9 -2.06 -17.10 3.02
C ALA A 9 -0.66 -16.49 2.83
N PRO A 10 0.14 -16.91 1.83
CA PRO A 10 1.56 -16.55 1.75
C PRO A 10 1.85 -15.06 1.50
N TYR A 11 0.84 -14.17 1.47
CA TYR A 11 0.99 -12.74 1.18
C TYR A 11 -0.06 -11.92 1.94
N ASP A 12 0.18 -11.68 3.23
CA ASP A 12 -0.54 -10.62 3.95
C ASP A 12 -0.05 -9.27 3.44
N TRP A 13 -0.93 -8.56 2.72
CA TRP A 13 -0.65 -7.20 2.30
C TRP A 13 -0.47 -6.31 3.52
N ARG A 14 0.64 -5.58 3.54
CA ARG A 14 0.96 -4.65 4.63
C ARG A 14 0.62 -3.22 4.24
N PHE A 15 -0.26 -2.59 5.02
CA PHE A 15 -0.72 -1.21 4.83
C PHE A 15 -0.07 -0.22 5.83
N ASP A 16 1.23 -0.38 6.08
CA ASP A 16 1.96 0.42 7.09
C ASP A 16 2.52 1.76 6.56
N SER A 17 2.30 2.08 5.29
CA SER A 17 2.97 3.22 4.62
C SER A 17 2.27 4.55 4.89
N GLY A 18 1.05 4.51 5.42
CA GLY A 18 0.28 5.69 5.87
C GLY A 18 -0.44 6.45 4.75
N ARG A 19 -0.35 5.96 3.51
CA ARG A 19 -1.05 6.47 2.31
C ARG A 19 -1.28 5.32 1.34
N LEU A 20 -2.42 5.36 0.66
CA LEU A 20 -2.84 4.34 -0.30
C LEU A 20 -1.83 4.19 -1.45
N CYS A 21 -1.36 5.30 -2.01
CA CYS A 21 -0.38 5.30 -3.09
C CYS A 21 0.96 4.68 -2.67
N LEU A 22 1.39 4.90 -1.42
CA LEU A 22 2.62 4.34 -0.87
C LEU A 22 2.45 2.85 -0.54
N ASP A 23 1.27 2.43 -0.11
CA ASP A 23 0.98 1.00 0.07
C ASP A 23 0.92 0.24 -1.26
N LEU A 24 0.43 0.85 -2.34
CA LEU A 24 0.56 0.28 -3.68
C LEU A 24 2.02 0.19 -4.09
N MET A 25 2.79 1.28 -3.95
CA MET A 25 4.24 1.31 -4.20
C MET A 25 4.97 0.18 -3.47
N ALA A 26 4.56 -0.11 -2.23
CA ALA A 26 5.17 -1.13 -1.39
C ALA A 26 4.82 -2.58 -1.76
N THR A 27 3.96 -2.81 -2.76
CA THR A 27 3.71 -4.15 -3.33
C THR A 27 4.79 -4.57 -4.33
N ALA A 28 5.68 -3.66 -4.73
CA ALA A 28 6.71 -3.95 -5.71
C ALA A 28 7.60 -5.12 -5.24
N PRO A 29 7.86 -6.12 -6.09
CA PRO A 29 8.73 -7.23 -5.73
C PRO A 29 10.17 -6.74 -5.57
N GLU A 30 10.89 -7.28 -4.59
CA GLU A 30 12.35 -7.14 -4.53
C GLU A 30 13.02 -8.09 -5.52
N CYS A 31 12.48 -9.30 -5.66
CA CYS A 31 12.83 -10.30 -6.66
C CYS A 31 11.63 -11.23 -6.90
N GLY A 32 11.65 -11.97 -8.02
CA GLY A 32 10.61 -12.96 -8.33
C GLY A 32 9.41 -12.38 -9.09
N PRO A 33 8.30 -13.14 -9.14
CA PRO A 33 7.15 -12.80 -9.98
C PRO A 33 6.38 -11.59 -9.46
N GLU A 34 5.61 -10.96 -10.35
CA GLU A 34 4.74 -9.83 -10.03
C GLU A 34 3.69 -10.21 -8.95
N PRO A 35 3.74 -9.61 -7.74
CA PRO A 35 2.83 -9.96 -6.66
C PRO A 35 1.36 -9.67 -6.95
N LEU A 36 1.03 -8.72 -7.83
CA LEU A 36 -0.36 -8.39 -8.15
C LEU A 36 -0.97 -9.26 -9.27
N ALA A 37 -0.16 -9.99 -10.04
CA ALA A 37 -0.61 -10.71 -11.23
C ALA A 37 -1.30 -12.05 -10.96
N GLY A 38 -1.22 -12.58 -9.73
CA GLY A 38 -1.85 -13.87 -9.41
C GLY A 38 -3.37 -13.80 -9.26
N PRO A 39 -4.09 -14.94 -9.36
CA PRO A 39 -5.53 -14.98 -9.18
C PRO A 39 -5.96 -14.49 -7.79
N GLY A 40 -6.93 -13.58 -7.72
CA GLY A 40 -7.45 -12.92 -6.53
C GLY A 40 -6.53 -11.85 -5.93
N ARG A 41 -5.31 -11.67 -6.42
CA ARG A 41 -4.26 -10.91 -5.72
C ARG A 41 -4.53 -9.42 -5.70
N LEU A 42 -4.84 -8.84 -6.86
CA LEU A 42 -5.19 -7.42 -6.94
C LEU A 42 -6.49 -7.18 -6.18
N GLY A 43 -7.50 -8.02 -6.36
CA GLY A 43 -8.76 -7.89 -5.65
C GLY A 43 -8.59 -7.90 -4.12
N HIS A 44 -7.79 -8.84 -3.57
CA HIS A 44 -7.50 -8.87 -2.13
C HIS A 44 -6.72 -7.65 -1.66
N TRP A 45 -5.80 -7.13 -2.48
CA TRP A 45 -5.10 -5.89 -2.18
C TRP A 45 -6.08 -4.70 -2.15
N LEU A 46 -6.97 -4.58 -3.13
CA LEU A 46 -7.98 -3.52 -3.21
C LEU A 46 -8.97 -3.55 -2.03
N LEU A 47 -9.33 -4.76 -1.57
CA LEU A 47 -10.15 -4.95 -0.38
C LEU A 47 -9.39 -4.51 0.88
N GLY A 48 -8.15 -4.98 1.07
CA GLY A 48 -7.32 -4.61 2.21
C GLY A 48 -6.98 -3.12 2.26
N ALA A 49 -6.85 -2.48 1.09
CA ALA A 49 -6.63 -1.05 0.93
C ALA A 49 -7.89 -0.21 1.17
N GLY A 50 -9.06 -0.85 1.38
CA GLY A 50 -10.34 -0.18 1.61
C GLY A 50 -10.98 0.44 0.37
N LEU A 51 -10.43 0.18 -0.83
CA LEU A 51 -11.01 0.68 -2.07
C LEU A 51 -12.31 -0.06 -2.42
N LEU A 52 -12.35 -1.38 -2.17
CA LEU A 52 -13.57 -2.18 -2.24
C LEU A 52 -14.28 -2.23 -0.87
N PRO A 53 -15.63 -2.26 -0.82
CA PRO A 53 -16.38 -2.43 0.42
C PRO A 53 -16.06 -3.74 1.14
N ALA A 54 -16.11 -3.71 2.47
CA ALA A 54 -16.09 -4.93 3.27
C ALA A 54 -17.26 -5.84 2.86
N GLY A 55 -17.01 -7.14 2.72
CA GLY A 55 -18.03 -8.11 2.27
C GLY A 55 -18.18 -8.24 0.75
N THR A 56 -17.33 -7.58 -0.06
CA THR A 56 -17.30 -7.82 -1.52
C THR A 56 -17.06 -9.32 -1.80
N PRO A 57 -17.92 -10.00 -2.57
CA PRO A 57 -17.79 -11.44 -2.81
C PRO A 57 -16.46 -11.80 -3.47
N VAL A 58 -15.88 -12.95 -3.10
CA VAL A 58 -14.62 -13.46 -3.68
C VAL A 58 -14.72 -13.60 -5.20
N SER A 59 -15.89 -13.90 -5.76
CA SER A 59 -16.11 -13.94 -7.21
C SER A 59 -15.92 -12.57 -7.88
N ALA A 60 -16.42 -11.49 -7.26
CA ALA A 60 -16.21 -10.12 -7.74
C ALA A 60 -14.75 -9.69 -7.57
N VAL A 61 -14.11 -10.07 -6.45
CA VAL A 61 -12.68 -9.87 -6.20
C VAL A 61 -11.82 -10.55 -7.28
N ARG A 62 -12.17 -11.77 -7.69
CA ARG A 62 -11.44 -12.53 -8.73
C ARG A 62 -11.70 -12.04 -10.15
N ALA A 63 -12.90 -11.53 -10.42
CA ALA A 63 -13.24 -10.93 -11.71
C ALA A 63 -12.44 -9.64 -11.99
N VAL A 64 -11.93 -9.01 -10.93
CA VAL A 64 -11.19 -7.74 -10.95
C VAL A 64 -9.71 -7.91 -11.31
N ASP A 65 -9.14 -9.11 -11.35
CA ASP A 65 -7.67 -9.26 -11.47
C ASP A 65 -7.10 -9.08 -12.89
N GLY A 66 -7.74 -9.65 -13.92
CA GLY A 66 -7.14 -9.91 -15.25
C GLY A 66 -6.32 -8.76 -15.87
N PRO A 67 -6.90 -7.91 -16.75
CA PRO A 67 -6.17 -6.78 -17.34
C PRO A 67 -5.94 -5.61 -16.38
N TRP A 68 -6.48 -5.66 -15.16
CA TRP A 68 -6.36 -4.54 -14.22
C TRP A 68 -5.03 -4.60 -13.47
N ALA A 69 -4.54 -5.80 -13.14
CA ALA A 69 -3.25 -5.96 -12.46
C ALA A 69 -2.12 -5.24 -13.20
N GLU A 70 -2.05 -5.39 -14.51
CA GLU A 70 -1.07 -4.70 -15.36
C GLU A 70 -1.15 -3.17 -15.20
N ARG A 71 -2.35 -2.60 -15.26
CA ARG A 71 -2.55 -1.14 -15.10
C ARG A 71 -2.19 -0.64 -13.71
N PHE A 72 -2.46 -1.44 -12.66
CA PHE A 72 -2.04 -1.11 -11.30
C PHE A 72 -0.52 -1.21 -11.13
N VAL A 73 0.13 -2.16 -11.81
CA VAL A 73 1.59 -2.29 -11.84
C VAL A 73 2.24 -1.11 -12.56
N GLU A 74 1.67 -0.65 -13.67
CA GLU A 74 2.11 0.57 -14.37
C GLU A 74 1.99 1.80 -13.47
N LEU A 75 0.81 2.01 -12.86
CA LEU A 75 0.59 3.11 -11.92
C LEU A 75 1.56 3.04 -10.73
N ARG A 76 1.78 1.85 -10.17
CA ARG A 76 2.77 1.62 -9.11
C ARG A 76 4.16 2.04 -9.54
N GLY A 77 4.56 1.74 -10.77
CA GLY A 77 5.83 2.13 -11.37
C GLY A 77 5.99 3.64 -11.42
N TRP A 78 5.00 4.35 -11.96
CA TRP A 78 5.03 5.82 -12.05
C TRP A 78 5.00 6.50 -10.69
N ILE A 79 4.17 6.05 -9.75
CA ILE A 79 4.17 6.55 -8.36
C ILE A 79 5.53 6.31 -7.71
N GLY A 80 6.08 5.11 -7.85
CA GLY A 80 7.38 4.77 -7.27
C GLY A 80 8.52 5.61 -7.84
N GLN A 81 8.47 5.93 -9.14
CA GLN A 81 9.40 6.85 -9.77
C GLN A 81 9.23 8.27 -9.19
N LEU A 82 8.02 8.83 -9.20
CA LEU A 82 7.77 10.19 -8.69
C LEU A 82 8.24 10.38 -7.25
N VAL A 83 7.87 9.45 -6.36
CA VAL A 83 8.22 9.54 -4.94
C VAL A 83 9.74 9.52 -4.74
N ARG A 84 10.46 8.64 -5.44
CA ARG A 84 11.92 8.52 -5.32
C ARG A 84 12.66 9.71 -5.92
N GLU A 85 12.21 10.20 -7.07
CA GLU A 85 12.80 11.36 -7.73
C GLU A 85 12.57 12.62 -6.90
N GLU A 86 11.37 12.82 -6.34
CA GLU A 86 11.06 13.93 -5.43
C GLU A 86 11.93 13.89 -4.17
N LEU A 87 12.09 12.72 -3.54
CA LEU A 87 12.99 12.54 -2.38
C LEU A 87 14.45 12.86 -2.71
N ALA A 88 14.85 12.69 -3.97
CA ALA A 88 16.19 13.00 -4.44
C ALA A 88 16.32 14.41 -5.05
N GLY A 89 15.26 15.22 -5.04
CA GLY A 89 15.24 16.56 -5.62
C GLY A 89 15.35 16.58 -7.16
N ARG A 90 14.87 15.53 -7.83
CA ARG A 90 14.89 15.37 -9.30
C ARG A 90 13.49 15.40 -9.88
N ILE A 91 13.41 15.59 -11.20
CA ILE A 91 12.16 15.72 -11.95
C ILE A 91 11.84 14.39 -12.65
N ALA A 92 10.56 14.00 -12.61
CA ALA A 92 10.03 12.82 -13.30
C ALA A 92 8.80 13.17 -14.15
N GLU A 93 8.97 14.04 -15.14
CA GLU A 93 7.88 14.67 -15.91
C GLU A 93 6.96 13.64 -16.58
N THR A 94 7.51 12.64 -17.27
CA THR A 94 6.70 11.57 -17.89
C THR A 94 5.85 10.82 -16.87
N ALA A 95 6.41 10.49 -15.70
CA ALA A 95 5.66 9.79 -14.65
C ALA A 95 4.58 10.70 -14.04
N LEU A 96 4.88 11.99 -13.89
CA LEU A 96 3.95 13.01 -13.42
C LEU A 96 2.74 13.11 -14.36
N ASP A 97 2.97 13.21 -15.67
CA ASP A 97 1.90 13.30 -16.66
C ASP A 97 1.01 12.06 -16.66
N ARG A 98 1.59 10.86 -16.54
CA ARG A 98 0.83 9.60 -16.47
C ARG A 98 -0.03 9.53 -15.22
N VAL A 99 0.51 9.92 -14.06
CA VAL A 99 -0.25 9.97 -12.81
C VAL A 99 -1.35 11.04 -12.89
N ASN A 100 -1.06 12.23 -13.40
CA ASN A 100 -2.05 13.30 -13.57
C ASN A 100 -3.18 12.88 -14.52
N THR A 101 -2.85 12.20 -15.62
CA THR A 101 -3.84 11.66 -16.57
C THR A 101 -4.81 10.70 -15.87
N LEU A 102 -4.30 9.80 -15.02
CA LEU A 102 -5.14 8.89 -14.25
C LEU A 102 -5.92 9.60 -13.14
N ALA A 103 -5.31 10.57 -12.46
CA ALA A 103 -5.94 11.36 -11.40
C ALA A 103 -7.12 12.21 -11.93
N ALA A 104 -7.08 12.62 -13.20
CA ALA A 104 -8.18 13.32 -13.86
C ALA A 104 -9.44 12.46 -14.05
N GLY A 105 -9.32 11.13 -14.01
CA GLY A 105 -10.47 10.21 -14.03
C GLY A 105 -11.38 10.37 -12.81
N THR A 106 -12.61 9.86 -12.87
CA THR A 106 -13.59 9.95 -11.77
C THR A 106 -13.43 8.78 -10.79
N PRO A 107 -13.09 9.01 -9.50
CA PRO A 107 -12.96 7.96 -8.50
C PRO A 107 -14.30 7.28 -8.21
N PRO A 108 -14.29 6.13 -7.53
CA PRO A 108 -15.50 5.40 -7.23
C PRO A 108 -16.43 6.26 -6.38
N ALA A 109 -17.69 6.36 -6.78
CA ALA A 109 -18.71 6.95 -5.93
C ALA A 109 -18.86 6.10 -4.66
N ILE A 110 -18.86 6.75 -3.50
CA ILE A 110 -19.01 6.09 -2.20
C ILE A 110 -20.37 6.45 -1.61
N ARG A 111 -21.05 5.47 -1.02
CA ARG A 111 -22.33 5.67 -0.31
C ARG A 111 -22.27 5.01 1.06
N ALA A 112 -23.00 5.57 2.02
CA ALA A 112 -23.30 4.91 3.27
C ALA A 112 -24.67 4.21 3.16
N VAL A 113 -24.72 2.96 3.58
CA VAL A 113 -25.96 2.16 3.69
C VAL A 113 -26.03 1.51 5.06
N ARG A 114 -27.20 1.03 5.50
CA ARG A 114 -27.31 0.22 6.71
C ARG A 114 -27.26 -1.25 6.35
N ASP A 115 -26.50 -2.04 7.10
CA ASP A 115 -26.53 -3.50 6.99
C ASP A 115 -27.75 -4.10 7.73
N GLU A 116 -27.84 -5.43 7.75
CA GLU A 116 -28.93 -6.17 8.41
C GLU A 116 -28.99 -5.92 9.92
N SER A 117 -27.87 -5.55 10.55
CA SER A 117 -27.80 -5.19 11.97
C SER A 117 -28.18 -3.72 12.24
N GLY A 118 -28.41 -2.94 11.18
CA GLY A 118 -28.69 -1.51 11.24
C GLY A 118 -27.43 -0.63 11.32
N ALA A 119 -26.23 -1.20 11.26
CA ALA A 119 -24.97 -0.46 11.32
C ALA A 119 -24.68 0.25 9.99
N LEU A 120 -24.10 1.45 10.05
CA LEU A 120 -23.68 2.17 8.84
C LEU A 120 -22.43 1.52 8.26
N VAL A 121 -22.54 1.06 7.02
CA VAL A 121 -21.45 0.45 6.25
C VAL A 121 -21.21 1.21 4.96
N ARG A 122 -19.95 1.23 4.53
CA ARG A 122 -19.54 1.81 3.25
C ARG A 122 -19.92 0.86 2.11
N THR A 123 -20.45 1.40 1.02
CA THR A 123 -20.63 0.70 -0.26
C THR A 123 -20.18 1.58 -1.44
N LEU A 124 -20.06 0.99 -2.62
CA LEU A 124 -19.86 1.74 -3.87
C LEU A 124 -21.20 2.13 -4.47
N GLY A 125 -21.24 3.31 -5.11
CA GLY A 125 -22.43 3.80 -5.79
C GLY A 125 -22.74 3.05 -7.10
N ALA A 126 -21.75 2.38 -7.67
CA ALA A 126 -21.83 1.55 -8.86
C ALA A 126 -20.87 0.37 -8.75
N ALA A 127 -20.90 -0.54 -9.72
CA ALA A 127 -19.91 -1.61 -9.83
C ALA A 127 -18.49 -1.02 -9.89
N PRO A 128 -17.48 -1.68 -9.30
CA PRO A 128 -16.12 -1.22 -9.37
C PRO A 128 -15.65 -1.19 -10.83
N GLU A 129 -14.97 -0.10 -11.22
CA GLU A 129 -14.36 0.06 -12.53
C GLU A 129 -12.86 0.30 -12.37
N CYS A 130 -12.05 -0.30 -13.25
CA CYS A 130 -10.58 -0.18 -13.22
C CYS A 130 -10.13 1.28 -13.19
N GLY A 131 -10.66 2.09 -14.11
CA GLY A 131 -10.28 3.49 -14.26
C GLY A 131 -10.60 4.31 -13.02
N ALA A 132 -11.74 4.06 -12.38
CA ALA A 132 -12.14 4.76 -11.17
C ALA A 132 -11.20 4.41 -10.00
N LEU A 133 -10.88 3.13 -9.80
CA LEU A 133 -9.97 2.70 -8.74
C LEU A 133 -8.54 3.21 -8.96
N LEU A 134 -8.05 3.21 -10.21
CA LEU A 134 -6.77 3.83 -10.57
C LEU A 134 -6.78 5.33 -10.28
N ALA A 135 -7.86 6.03 -10.63
CA ALA A 135 -8.01 7.45 -10.35
C ALA A 135 -7.96 7.75 -8.84
N ALA A 136 -8.57 6.90 -8.01
CA ALA A 136 -8.51 7.04 -6.56
C ALA A 136 -7.07 6.97 -6.02
N VAL A 137 -6.27 5.98 -6.47
CA VAL A 137 -4.87 5.84 -6.05
C VAL A 137 -4.00 6.98 -6.60
N ALA A 138 -4.21 7.35 -7.87
CA ALA A 138 -3.47 8.44 -8.50
C ALA A 138 -3.73 9.79 -7.83
N ARG A 139 -4.99 10.08 -7.45
CA ARG A 139 -5.34 11.29 -6.68
C ARG A 139 -4.69 11.29 -5.31
N ASP A 140 -4.67 10.17 -4.59
CA ASP A 140 -3.95 10.08 -3.31
C ASP A 140 -2.45 10.41 -3.47
N ALA A 141 -1.83 9.96 -4.57
CA ALA A 141 -0.44 10.31 -4.88
C ALA A 141 -0.25 11.80 -5.16
N VAL A 142 -1.15 12.41 -5.95
CA VAL A 142 -1.13 13.85 -6.23
C VAL A 142 -1.28 14.64 -4.92
N GLU A 143 -2.31 14.36 -4.13
CA GLU A 143 -2.56 15.03 -2.85
C GLU A 143 -1.36 14.93 -1.90
N LEU A 144 -0.71 13.76 -1.84
CA LEU A 144 0.51 13.56 -1.06
C LEU A 144 1.68 14.44 -1.54
N LEU A 145 1.94 14.45 -2.85
CA LEU A 145 3.12 15.10 -3.43
C LEU A 145 2.93 16.62 -3.57
N THR A 146 1.70 17.12 -3.61
CA THR A 146 1.41 18.55 -3.67
C THR A 146 1.26 19.20 -2.28
N ASP A 147 1.05 18.43 -1.22
CA ASP A 147 1.07 18.96 0.16
C ASP A 147 2.52 19.03 0.68
N PRO A 148 3.09 20.25 0.88
CA PRO A 148 4.48 20.39 1.35
C PRO A 148 4.70 19.79 2.74
N VAL A 149 3.68 19.80 3.61
CA VAL A 149 3.77 19.26 4.97
C VAL A 149 3.78 17.73 4.94
N ALA A 150 2.93 17.11 4.14
CA ALA A 150 2.93 15.66 3.96
C ALA A 150 4.21 15.20 3.25
N ARG A 151 4.62 15.88 2.19
CA ARG A 151 5.84 15.58 1.44
C ARG A 151 7.09 15.63 2.32
N ALA A 152 7.22 16.64 3.19
CA ALA A 152 8.33 16.74 4.15
C ALA A 152 8.36 15.60 5.20
N ARG A 153 7.28 14.82 5.33
CA ARG A 153 7.17 13.66 6.23
C ARG A 153 7.46 12.33 5.52
N LEU A 154 7.75 12.32 4.22
CA LEU A 154 8.18 11.11 3.53
C LEU A 154 9.53 10.63 4.08
N ARG A 155 9.62 9.34 4.35
CA ARG A 155 10.81 8.68 4.90
C ARG A 155 10.99 7.31 4.26
N GLU A 156 12.24 6.91 4.10
CA GLU A 156 12.60 5.54 3.79
C GLU A 156 12.78 4.72 5.06
N CYS A 157 12.41 3.45 5.02
CA CYS A 157 12.59 2.54 6.15
C CYS A 157 14.07 2.28 6.43
N GLN A 158 14.50 2.44 7.69
CA GLN A 158 15.86 2.11 8.12
C GLN A 158 16.03 0.64 8.55
N GLY A 159 15.11 -0.23 8.15
CA GLY A 159 15.21 -1.67 8.43
C GLY A 159 16.11 -2.35 7.40
N GLU A 160 16.94 -3.28 7.84
CA GLU A 160 17.89 -3.98 6.96
C GLU A 160 17.15 -4.72 5.83
N GLY A 161 17.46 -4.39 4.57
CA GLY A 161 16.75 -4.96 3.42
C GLY A 161 15.26 -4.58 3.35
N CYS A 162 14.86 -3.40 3.82
CA CYS A 162 13.50 -2.89 3.58
C CYS A 162 13.58 -1.55 2.85
N ARG A 163 13.07 -1.50 1.61
CA ARG A 163 13.09 -0.30 0.77
C ARG A 163 11.76 0.47 0.75
N ARG A 164 10.87 0.18 1.72
CA ARG A 164 9.54 0.81 1.78
C ARG A 164 9.67 2.30 2.13
N VAL A 165 9.03 3.15 1.32
CA VAL A 165 8.76 4.56 1.64
C VAL A 165 7.46 4.65 2.45
N TYR A 166 7.43 5.51 3.46
CA TYR A 166 6.24 5.73 4.29
C TYR A 166 6.09 7.20 4.67
N LEU A 167 4.86 7.59 5.02
CA LEU A 167 4.55 8.89 5.59
C LEU A 167 4.72 8.83 7.12
N ASP A 168 5.65 9.62 7.68
CA ASP A 168 5.84 9.70 9.13
C ASP A 168 4.78 10.59 9.79
N THR A 169 3.68 9.97 10.23
CA THR A 169 2.63 10.59 11.01
C THR A 169 2.88 10.54 12.52
N SER A 170 4.04 10.04 12.98
CA SER A 170 4.35 9.91 14.40
C SER A 170 4.54 11.26 15.09
N ARG A 171 4.21 11.31 16.39
CA ARG A 171 4.44 12.49 17.21
C ARG A 171 5.92 12.83 17.24
N GLY A 172 6.28 14.04 16.80
CA GLY A 172 7.66 14.51 16.77
C GLY A 172 8.50 13.99 15.58
N ARG A 173 7.90 13.24 14.64
CA ARG A 173 8.55 12.79 13.40
C ARG A 173 9.85 12.01 13.61
N ARG A 174 9.81 11.06 14.55
CA ARG A 174 10.98 10.28 15.00
C ARG A 174 10.91 8.82 14.58
N ARG A 175 9.96 8.46 13.72
CA ARG A 175 9.83 7.07 13.26
C ARG A 175 11.04 6.74 12.40
N ARG A 176 11.65 5.58 12.65
CA ARG A 176 12.80 5.07 11.89
C ARG A 176 12.41 3.95 10.92
N TRP A 177 11.29 3.28 11.18
CA TRP A 177 10.88 2.09 10.45
C TRP A 177 9.45 2.24 9.95
N CYS A 178 9.18 1.68 8.77
CA CYS A 178 7.85 1.67 8.17
C CYS A 178 6.81 0.92 9.01
N SER A 179 7.21 0.07 9.96
CA SER A 179 6.35 -0.54 10.98
C SER A 179 7.19 -0.85 12.21
N SER A 180 6.69 -0.47 13.39
CA SER A 180 7.34 -0.80 14.67
C SER A 180 7.26 -2.30 14.96
N GLU A 181 6.15 -2.92 14.58
CA GLU A 181 5.85 -4.33 14.83
C GLU A 181 6.61 -5.26 13.89
N VAL A 182 6.79 -4.86 12.63
CA VAL A 182 7.52 -5.68 11.65
C VAL A 182 8.99 -5.31 11.58
N CYS A 183 9.32 -4.16 10.99
CA CYS A 183 10.72 -3.76 10.79
C CYS A 183 11.40 -3.38 12.12
N GLY A 184 10.72 -2.65 13.01
CA GLY A 184 11.27 -2.31 14.33
C GLY A 184 11.55 -3.53 15.20
N ASN A 185 10.65 -4.53 15.19
CA ASN A 185 10.88 -5.78 15.90
C ASN A 185 12.03 -6.59 15.29
N ARG A 186 12.08 -6.72 13.96
CA ARG A 186 13.16 -7.41 13.25
C ARG A 186 14.53 -6.85 13.63
N GLU A 187 14.69 -5.52 13.65
CA GLU A 187 15.93 -4.87 14.08
C GLU A 187 16.27 -5.09 15.56
N ARG A 188 15.27 -5.09 16.45
CA ARG A 188 15.47 -5.41 17.88
C ARG A 188 15.96 -6.84 18.07
N VAL A 189 15.34 -7.80 17.38
CA VAL A 189 15.71 -9.22 17.43
C VAL A 189 17.11 -9.43 16.86
N ALA A 190 17.43 -8.85 15.70
CA ALA A 190 18.76 -8.96 15.09
C ALA A 190 19.85 -8.40 16.02
N ARG A 191 19.60 -7.25 16.66
CA ARG A 191 20.52 -6.67 17.65
C ARG A 191 20.71 -7.57 18.87
N HIS A 192 19.64 -8.16 19.39
CA HIS A 192 19.74 -9.10 20.52
C HIS A 192 20.59 -10.33 20.14
N ARG A 193 20.34 -10.93 18.97
CA ARG A 193 21.14 -12.07 18.46
C ARG A 193 22.63 -11.73 18.31
N ARG A 194 22.96 -10.56 17.74
CA ARG A 194 24.37 -10.11 17.62
C ARG A 194 25.05 -9.96 18.98
N ARG A 195 24.36 -9.44 19.99
CA ARG A 195 24.89 -9.32 21.36
C ARG A 195 25.11 -10.68 22.01
N ALA A 196 24.13 -11.59 21.92
CA ALA A 196 24.25 -12.94 22.46
C ALA A 196 25.42 -13.72 21.81
N ALA A 197 25.59 -13.61 20.49
CA ALA A 197 26.70 -14.25 19.79
C ALA A 197 28.07 -13.67 20.17
N ALA A 198 28.16 -12.37 20.45
CA ALA A 198 29.40 -11.74 20.94
C ALA A 198 29.75 -12.21 22.35
N MET A 199 28.75 -12.35 23.24
CA MET A 199 28.95 -12.86 24.60
C MET A 199 29.33 -14.33 24.64
N ALA A 200 28.86 -15.15 23.69
CA ALA A 200 29.22 -16.57 23.59
C ALA A 200 30.61 -16.83 22.99
N ARG A 201 31.23 -15.80 22.38
CA ARG A 201 32.57 -15.86 21.78
C ARG A 201 33.67 -15.27 22.68
N ALA A 202 33.26 -14.62 23.78
CA ALA A 202 34.12 -14.07 24.81
C ALA A 202 34.25 -15.08 25.96
#